data_AF-A0A959CWU5-F1
#
_entry.id   AF-A0A959CWU5-F1
#
_cell.length_a   1.000
_cell.length_b   1.000
_cell.length_c   1.000
_cell.angle_alpha   90.00
_cell.angle_beta   90.00
_cell.angle_gamma   90.00
#
_symmetry.space_group_name_H-M   'P 1'
#
loop_
_entity.id
_entity.type
_entity.pdbx_description
1 polymer ?
#
loop_
_entity_poly.entity_id
_entity_poly.type
_entity_poly.pdbx_seq_one_letter_code
_entity_poly.pdbx_strand_id
1 'polypeptide(L)'
;TRQEQALNTARTDNHVAYIISDFQRNITDIQSYADTTLELNLIPLQAVQERNISIDSAWFNAPVPMANQSNQVIVKVRNLSGEDA
;
A
#
# COMPACT_ATOMS: atom_id res chain seq x y z
N THR A 1 6.72 29.61 1.45
CA THR A 1 5.44 28.89 1.61
C THR A 1 4.87 29.10 3.02
N ARG A 2 3.61 28.71 3.31
CA ARG A 2 3.07 28.81 4.69
C ARG A 2 3.91 28.04 5.71
N GLN A 3 4.53 26.95 5.29
CA GLN A 3 5.42 26.13 6.10
C GLN A 3 6.69 26.90 6.50
N GLU A 4 7.37 27.56 5.55
CA GLU A 4 8.53 28.41 5.86
C GLU A 4 8.18 29.55 6.82
N GLN A 5 6.99 30.15 6.69
CA GLN A 5 6.56 31.20 7.63
C GLN A 5 6.38 30.66 9.05
N ALA A 6 5.81 29.46 9.19
CA ALA A 6 5.63 28.81 10.49
C ALA A 6 6.99 28.43 11.11
N LEU A 7 7.92 27.90 10.30
CA LEU A 7 9.28 27.55 10.72
C LEU A 7 10.04 28.79 11.20
N ASN A 8 10.05 29.87 10.41
CA ASN A 8 10.73 31.12 10.77
C ASN A 8 10.10 31.86 11.98
N THR A 9 8.85 31.56 12.33
CA THR A 9 8.18 32.13 13.51
C THR A 9 8.50 31.34 14.79
N ALA A 10 8.88 30.07 14.65
CA ALA A 10 9.25 29.24 15.79
C ALA A 10 10.64 29.67 16.30
N ARG A 11 10.73 30.05 17.58
CA ARG A 11 12.01 30.43 18.23
C ARG A 11 12.88 29.23 18.65
N THR A 12 12.75 28.10 17.96
CA THR A 12 13.49 26.87 18.28
C THR A 12 14.65 26.74 17.32
N ASP A 13 15.85 26.49 17.83
CA ASP A 13 17.06 26.36 17.01
C ASP A 13 16.98 25.16 16.04
N ASN A 14 16.25 24.11 16.43
CA ASN A 14 16.10 22.90 15.63
C ASN A 14 14.75 22.87 14.89
N HIS A 15 14.80 22.93 13.57
CA HIS A 15 13.64 22.91 12.71
C HIS A 15 13.36 21.49 12.24
N VAL A 16 12.31 20.86 12.79
CA VAL A 16 11.91 19.49 12.44
C VAL A 16 10.66 19.52 11.56
N ALA A 17 10.68 18.81 10.44
CA ALA A 17 9.54 18.63 9.55
C ALA A 17 9.20 17.14 9.38
N TYR A 18 7.90 16.85 9.30
CA TYR A 18 7.39 15.52 9.00
C TYR A 18 6.65 15.55 7.66
N ILE A 19 7.04 14.69 6.73
CA ILE A 19 6.35 14.50 5.46
C ILE A 19 5.62 13.17 5.50
N ILE A 20 4.30 13.23 5.44
CA ILE A 20 3.43 12.07 5.38
C ILE A 20 2.99 11.89 3.93
N SER A 21 3.42 10.81 3.29
CA SER A 21 3.12 10.52 1.89
C SER A 21 3.26 9.03 1.61
N ASP A 22 2.62 8.55 0.55
CA ASP A 22 2.78 7.19 0.03
C ASP A 22 4.06 7.02 -0.83
N PHE A 23 4.82 8.12 -1.05
CA PHE A 23 6.12 8.14 -1.73
C PHE A 23 6.15 7.36 -3.06
N GLN A 24 5.07 7.42 -3.83
CA GLN A 24 5.01 6.76 -5.13
C GLN A 24 6.14 7.27 -6.05
N ARG A 25 6.90 6.34 -6.64
CA ARG A 25 8.11 6.60 -7.45
C ARG A 25 7.90 7.63 -8.56
N ASN A 26 6.72 7.69 -9.15
CA ASN A 26 6.43 8.55 -10.29
C ASN A 26 6.22 10.02 -9.93
N ILE A 27 5.90 10.33 -8.67
CA ILE A 27 5.56 11.68 -8.21
C ILE A 27 6.52 12.20 -7.13
N THR A 28 7.40 11.34 -6.62
CA THR A 28 8.26 11.67 -5.48
C THR A 28 9.71 11.82 -5.93
N ASP A 29 10.23 13.04 -5.88
CA ASP A 29 11.66 13.33 -5.99
C ASP A 29 12.20 13.84 -4.65
N ILE A 30 12.76 12.92 -3.86
CA ILE A 30 13.29 13.21 -2.51
C ILE A 30 14.63 13.96 -2.60
N GLN A 31 15.38 13.81 -3.70
CA GLN A 31 16.70 14.43 -3.86
C GLN A 31 16.60 15.95 -3.90
N SER A 32 15.48 16.50 -4.36
CA SER A 32 15.24 17.95 -4.42
C SER A 32 14.96 18.60 -3.06
N TYR A 33 14.71 17.82 -1.98
CA TYR A 33 14.33 18.33 -0.65
C TYR A 33 15.48 18.31 0.38
N ALA A 34 16.70 17.98 -0.04
CA ALA A 34 17.86 17.89 0.84
C ALA A 34 18.38 19.28 1.25
N ASP A 35 17.66 19.95 2.16
CA ASP A 35 18.16 21.09 2.91
C ASP A 35 18.94 20.59 4.13
N THR A 36 20.17 21.07 4.35
CA THR A 36 21.02 20.66 5.48
C THR A 36 20.66 21.37 6.79
N THR A 37 19.78 22.36 6.76
CA THR A 37 19.37 23.15 7.94
C THR A 37 18.08 22.68 8.60
N LEU A 38 17.39 21.70 7.97
CA LEU A 38 16.10 21.16 8.41
C LEU A 38 16.22 19.66 8.68
N GLU A 39 15.78 19.22 9.85
CA GLU A 39 15.63 17.79 10.14
C GLU A 39 14.33 17.29 9.49
N LEU A 40 14.45 16.47 8.44
CA LEU A 40 13.32 15.99 7.65
C LEU A 40 13.05 14.51 7.92
N ASN A 41 11.87 14.23 8.50
CA ASN A 41 11.40 12.89 8.80
C ASN A 41 10.34 12.45 7.78
N LEU A 42 10.61 11.38 7.04
CA LEU A 42 9.70 10.81 6.05
C LEU A 42 8.85 9.70 6.69
N ILE A 43 7.53 9.86 6.67
CA ILE A 43 6.58 8.87 7.21
C ILE A 43 5.84 8.22 6.03
N PRO A 44 6.23 7.00 5.61
CA PRO A 44 5.60 6.32 4.49
C PRO A 44 4.21 5.81 4.90
N LEU A 45 3.20 6.16 4.11
CA LEU A 45 1.90 5.52 4.18
C LEU A 45 1.97 4.18 3.45
N GLN A 46 1.92 3.09 4.20
CA GLN A 46 1.80 1.76 3.63
C GLN A 46 0.34 1.49 3.30
N ALA A 47 0.04 1.30 2.01
CA ALA A 47 -1.25 0.76 1.62
C ALA A 47 -1.38 -0.65 2.17
N VAL A 48 -2.55 -1.00 2.71
CA VAL A 48 -2.87 -2.39 3.05
C VAL A 48 -2.84 -3.18 1.75
N GLN A 49 -1.90 -4.11 1.66
CA GLN A 49 -1.82 -4.98 0.50
C GLN A 49 -2.95 -6.00 0.60
N GLU A 50 -4.06 -5.73 -0.07
CA GLU A 50 -5.16 -6.68 -0.14
C GLU A 50 -4.65 -7.96 -0.82
N ARG A 51 -4.92 -9.13 -0.22
CA ARG A 51 -4.58 -10.42 -0.81
C ARG A 51 -5.25 -10.52 -2.18
N ASN A 52 -4.48 -10.32 -3.24
CA ASN A 52 -5.01 -10.31 -4.61
C ASN A 52 -5.19 -11.76 -5.12
N ILE A 53 -6.08 -12.49 -4.48
CA ILE A 53 -6.39 -13.88 -4.79
C ILE A 53 -7.60 -13.89 -5.71
N SER A 54 -7.41 -14.38 -6.94
CA SER A 54 -8.47 -14.52 -7.95
C SER A 54 -8.88 -15.98 -8.13
N ILE A 55 -10.16 -16.23 -8.37
CA ILE A 55 -10.66 -17.55 -8.79
C ILE A 55 -10.68 -17.53 -10.32
N ASP A 56 -9.82 -18.35 -10.94
CA ASP A 56 -9.74 -18.49 -12.40
C ASP A 56 -10.88 -19.36 -12.92
N SER A 57 -11.22 -20.43 -12.20
CA SER A 57 -12.27 -21.36 -12.60
C SER A 57 -12.86 -22.09 -11.40
N ALA A 58 -14.15 -22.37 -11.42
CA ALA A 58 -14.84 -23.19 -10.44
C ALA A 58 -15.81 -24.14 -11.15
N TRP A 59 -15.75 -25.43 -10.83
CA TRP A 59 -16.65 -26.43 -11.41
C TRP A 59 -16.97 -27.53 -10.41
N PHE A 60 -18.11 -28.18 -10.62
CA PHE A 60 -18.49 -29.36 -9.86
C PHE A 60 -17.76 -30.59 -10.40
N ASN A 61 -17.34 -31.48 -9.51
CA ASN A 61 -16.75 -32.75 -9.92
C ASN A 61 -17.79 -33.63 -10.65
N ALA A 62 -19.04 -33.66 -10.17
CA ALA A 62 -20.13 -34.35 -10.85
C ALA A 62 -20.85 -33.41 -11.85
N PRO A 63 -21.10 -33.85 -13.10
CA PRO A 63 -21.72 -33.04 -14.15
C PRO A 63 -23.19 -32.73 -13.89
N VAL A 64 -23.88 -33.55 -13.08
CA VAL A 64 -25.31 -33.36 -12.74
C VAL A 64 -25.44 -33.25 -11.21
N PRO A 65 -25.89 -32.10 -10.67
CA PRO A 65 -26.12 -31.97 -9.24
C PRO A 65 -27.35 -32.81 -8.83
N MET A 66 -27.18 -33.67 -7.82
CA MET A 66 -28.28 -34.43 -7.21
C MET A 66 -28.73 -33.72 -5.93
N ALA A 67 -30.05 -33.57 -5.76
CA ALA A 67 -30.61 -32.99 -4.56
C ALA A 67 -30.24 -33.80 -3.32
N ASN A 68 -29.89 -33.12 -2.23
CA ASN A 68 -29.47 -33.71 -0.94
C ASN A 68 -28.17 -34.54 -0.98
N GLN A 69 -27.34 -34.39 -2.02
CA GLN A 69 -26.01 -35.00 -2.06
C GLN A 69 -24.93 -33.92 -2.03
N SER A 70 -23.91 -34.11 -1.18
CA SER A 70 -22.72 -33.25 -1.17
C SER A 70 -21.95 -33.43 -2.47
N ASN A 71 -21.75 -32.35 -3.22
CA ASN A 71 -20.95 -32.33 -4.44
C ASN A 71 -19.72 -31.45 -4.25
N GLN A 72 -18.55 -32.00 -4.57
CA GLN A 72 -17.29 -31.28 -4.42
C GLN A 72 -17.16 -30.22 -5.51
N VAL A 73 -16.93 -28.97 -5.09
CA VAL A 73 -16.54 -27.88 -5.98
C VAL A 73 -15.02 -27.83 -6.03
N ILE A 74 -14.47 -27.92 -7.23
CA ILE A 74 -13.05 -27.74 -7.50
C ILE A 74 -12.85 -26.30 -7.94
N VAL A 75 -11.96 -25.58 -7.28
CA VAL A 75 -11.60 -24.20 -7.61
C VAL A 75 -10.14 -24.12 -8.01
N LYS A 76 -9.88 -23.43 -9.12
CA LYS A 76 -8.54 -23.02 -9.52
C LYS A 76 -8.33 -21.60 -9.07
N VAL A 77 -7.43 -21.44 -8.10
CA VAL A 77 -7.10 -20.15 -7.51
C VAL A 77 -5.77 -19.67 -8.09
N ARG A 78 -5.69 -18.38 -8.42
CA ARG A 78 -4.45 -17.71 -8.82
C ARG A 78 -4.18 -16.59 -7.84
N ASN A 79 -3.05 -16.68 -7.16
CA ASN A 79 -2.52 -15.56 -6.40
C ASN A 79 -1.83 -14.58 -7.37
N LEU A 80 -2.29 -13.33 -7.38
CA LEU A 80 -1.72 -12.22 -8.14
C LEU A 80 -0.89 -11.29 -7.24
N SER A 81 -0.80 -11.58 -5.93
CA SER A 81 0.16 -10.89 -5.04
C SER A 81 1.57 -11.46 -5.22
N GLY A 82 2.57 -10.61 -5.01
CA GLY A 82 3.99 -11.01 -5.00
C GLY A 82 4.45 -11.70 -3.71
N GLU A 83 3.54 -11.93 -2.77
CA GLU A 83 3.77 -12.65 -1.52
C GLU A 83 3.19 -14.07 -1.60
N ASP A 84 3.84 -15.03 -0.92
CA ASP A 84 3.38 -16.41 -0.84
C ASP A 84 1.95 -16.49 -0.27
N ALA A 85 1.15 -17.40 -0.85
CA ALA A 85 -0.29 -17.54 -0.58
C ALA A 85 -0.60 -18.06 0.85
#